data_AF-A0A4Q0YXJ0-F1
#
_entry.id   AF-A0A4Q0YXJ0-F1
#
_cell.length_a   1.000
_cell.length_b   1.000
_cell.length_c   1.000
_cell.angle_alpha   90.00
_cell.angle_beta   90.00
_cell.angle_gamma   90.00
#
_symmetry.space_group_name_H-M   'P 1'
#
loop_
_entity.id
_entity.type
_entity.pdbx_description
1 polymer ?
#
loop_
_entity_poly.entity_id
_entity_poly.type
_entity_poly.pdbx_seq_one_letter_code
_entity_poly.pdbx_strand_id
1 'polypeptide(L)'
;PDMYMEKIAVGPKAAGKISLDDPIEKTIEIVAEANNKKIRDLTVIVQERERHQDIIDRVRAKGARVKLFGDGDVGASIATALPGTGIDLFVGIGGAPEGVISAAALKCLEGEMQARLVPMNEEEEARCREMGLEDPRQLLM
;
A
#
# COMPACT_ATOMS: atom_id res chain seq x y z
N PRO A 1 -15.09 7.36 4.03
CA PRO A 1 -15.32 8.74 3.57
C PRO A 1 -14.63 8.93 2.21
N ASP A 2 -15.09 9.87 1.39
CA ASP A 2 -14.43 10.19 0.10
C ASP A 2 -13.23 11.12 0.36
N MET A 3 -12.05 10.53 0.52
CA MET A 3 -10.78 11.20 0.81
C MET A 3 -9.60 10.31 0.45
N TYR A 4 -8.39 10.82 0.61
CA TYR A 4 -7.18 10.03 0.41
C TYR A 4 -6.89 9.07 1.57
N MET A 5 -6.15 8.02 1.23
CA MET A 5 -5.71 6.96 2.14
C MET A 5 -4.32 6.52 1.70
N GLU A 6 -3.39 6.50 2.65
CA GLU A 6 -2.10 5.83 2.53
C GLU A 6 -2.31 4.32 2.63
N LYS A 7 -1.64 3.55 1.78
CA LYS A 7 -1.92 2.14 1.55
C LYS A 7 -0.62 1.38 1.33
N ILE A 8 -0.53 0.23 1.97
CA ILE A 8 0.46 -0.80 1.69
C ILE A 8 -0.25 -2.14 1.52
N ALA A 9 0.11 -2.90 0.48
CA ALA A 9 -0.52 -4.19 0.23
C ALA A 9 0.51 -5.24 -0.25
N VAL A 10 0.33 -6.46 0.24
CA VAL A 10 1.19 -7.61 -0.04
C VAL A 10 0.39 -8.90 -0.22
N GLY A 11 0.98 -9.85 -0.92
CA GLY A 11 0.43 -11.20 -1.05
C GLY A 11 0.65 -12.09 0.19
N PRO A 12 0.13 -13.33 0.17
CA PRO A 12 0.00 -14.18 1.38
C PRO A 12 1.31 -14.51 2.10
N LYS A 13 2.42 -14.61 1.37
CA LYS A 13 3.71 -14.96 1.96
C LYS A 13 4.24 -13.90 2.93
N ALA A 14 3.89 -12.64 2.70
CA ALA A 14 4.30 -11.48 3.49
C ALA A 14 3.20 -10.95 4.41
N ALA A 15 2.00 -11.55 4.39
CA ALA A 15 0.91 -11.21 5.29
C ALA A 15 1.30 -11.47 6.76
N GLY A 16 0.90 -10.55 7.64
CA GLY A 16 1.23 -10.48 9.06
C GLY A 16 2.65 -10.00 9.37
N LYS A 17 3.42 -9.52 8.37
CA LYS A 17 4.85 -9.21 8.56
C LYS A 17 5.21 -7.75 8.29
N ILE A 18 4.34 -6.98 7.64
CA ILE A 18 4.61 -5.60 7.26
C ILE A 18 4.02 -4.62 8.26
N SER A 19 4.49 -3.37 8.22
CA SER A 19 3.86 -2.25 8.93
C SER A 19 3.86 -1.02 8.04
N LEU A 20 2.76 -0.27 8.02
CA LEU A 20 2.70 1.02 7.34
C LEU A 20 3.63 2.08 7.99
N ASP A 21 3.96 1.91 9.27
CA ASP A 21 4.86 2.81 10.00
C ASP A 21 6.35 2.50 9.75
N ASP A 22 6.64 1.36 9.12
CA ASP A 22 8.01 1.01 8.79
C ASP A 22 8.53 1.82 7.60
N PRO A 23 9.83 2.19 7.60
CA PRO A 23 10.45 2.77 6.43
C PRO A 23 10.40 1.76 5.28
N ILE A 24 10.17 2.25 4.05
CA ILE A 24 9.97 1.38 2.87
C ILE A 24 11.13 0.41 2.66
N GLU A 25 12.34 0.78 3.03
CA GLU A 25 13.54 -0.05 2.93
C GLU A 25 13.42 -1.33 3.76
N LYS A 26 12.82 -1.24 4.96
CA LYS A 26 12.56 -2.38 5.85
C LYS A 26 11.45 -3.26 5.29
N THR A 27 10.36 -2.66 4.81
CA THR A 27 9.27 -3.39 4.15
C THR A 27 9.78 -4.18 2.95
N ILE A 28 10.64 -3.58 2.11
CA ILE A 28 11.24 -4.27 0.97
C ILE A 28 12.04 -5.50 1.41
N GLU A 29 12.82 -5.41 2.49
CA GLU A 29 13.57 -6.55 3.04
C GLU A 29 12.65 -7.67 3.50
N ILE A 30 11.61 -7.33 4.28
CA ILE A 30 10.62 -8.28 4.80
C ILE A 30 9.91 -9.00 3.65
N VAL A 31 9.44 -8.25 2.65
CA VAL A 31 8.72 -8.82 1.50
C VAL A 31 9.66 -9.67 0.63
N ALA A 32 10.92 -9.26 0.46
CA ALA A 32 11.91 -10.03 -0.27
C ALA A 32 12.20 -11.37 0.42
N GLU A 33 12.42 -11.36 1.73
CA GLU A 33 12.64 -12.56 2.54
C GLU A 33 11.42 -13.49 2.49
N ALA A 34 10.22 -12.95 2.74
CA ALA A 34 8.96 -13.69 2.70
C ALA A 34 8.73 -14.38 1.35
N ASN A 35 9.09 -13.71 0.24
CA ASN A 35 8.95 -14.24 -1.10
C ASN A 35 10.14 -15.09 -1.57
N ASN A 36 11.20 -15.23 -0.75
CA ASN A 36 12.46 -15.87 -1.12
C ASN A 36 13.06 -15.27 -2.40
N LYS A 37 13.09 -13.94 -2.48
CA LYS A 37 13.61 -13.16 -3.61
C LYS A 37 14.79 -12.31 -3.18
N LYS A 38 15.69 -12.01 -4.12
CA LYS A 38 16.66 -10.93 -3.93
C LYS A 38 15.95 -9.60 -4.09
N ILE A 39 16.40 -8.56 -3.39
CA ILE A 39 15.82 -7.21 -3.47
C ILE A 39 15.70 -6.72 -4.92
N ARG A 40 16.74 -6.94 -5.74
CA ARG A 40 16.75 -6.58 -7.18
C ARG A 40 15.66 -7.25 -8.04
N ASP A 41 15.11 -8.35 -7.56
CA ASP A 41 14.08 -9.12 -8.26
C ASP A 41 12.67 -8.82 -7.69
N LEU A 42 12.57 -8.04 -6.60
CA LEU A 42 11.33 -7.57 -6.01
C LEU A 42 10.76 -6.39 -6.81
N THR A 43 9.48 -6.43 -7.12
CA THR A 43 8.78 -5.36 -7.83
C THR A 43 7.77 -4.65 -6.92
N VAL A 44 7.98 -3.36 -6.71
CA VAL A 44 7.02 -2.46 -6.05
C VAL A 44 6.19 -1.74 -7.12
N ILE A 45 4.86 -1.84 -7.02
CA ILE A 45 3.94 -1.09 -7.89
C ILE A 45 3.51 0.20 -7.19
N VAL A 46 3.63 1.34 -7.89
CA VAL A 46 3.36 2.69 -7.35
C VAL A 46 2.64 3.53 -8.40
N GLN A 47 1.67 4.36 -7.98
CA GLN A 47 0.96 5.23 -8.92
C GLN A 47 1.88 6.35 -9.39
N GLU A 48 1.89 6.64 -10.69
CA GLU A 48 2.67 7.75 -11.26
C GLU A 48 2.01 9.09 -10.91
N ARG A 49 2.43 9.67 -9.78
CA ARG A 49 2.00 10.97 -9.27
C ARG A 49 3.16 11.63 -8.55
N GLU A 50 3.22 12.96 -8.59
CA GLU A 50 4.28 13.75 -7.94
C GLU A 50 4.41 13.45 -6.44
N ARG A 51 3.28 13.27 -5.75
CA ARG A 51 3.24 12.90 -4.32
C ARG A 51 3.92 11.56 -3.98
N HIS A 52 4.24 10.73 -4.97
CA HIS A 52 4.94 9.45 -4.78
C HIS A 52 6.41 9.50 -5.22
N GLN A 53 6.95 10.66 -5.60
CA GLN A 53 8.32 10.75 -6.09
C GLN A 53 9.34 10.29 -5.03
N ASP A 54 9.17 10.71 -3.77
CA ASP A 54 10.04 10.29 -2.66
C ASP A 54 10.05 8.76 -2.47
N ILE A 55 8.88 8.13 -2.42
CA ILE A 55 8.80 6.67 -2.24
C ILE A 55 9.41 5.93 -3.44
N ILE A 56 9.20 6.43 -4.66
CA ILE A 56 9.80 5.87 -5.87
C ILE A 56 11.33 5.90 -5.80
N ASP A 57 11.90 7.04 -5.40
CA ASP A 57 13.35 7.22 -5.32
C ASP A 57 13.96 6.35 -4.21
N ARG A 58 13.29 6.23 -3.07
CA ARG A 58 13.72 5.33 -1.98
C ARG A 58 13.67 3.86 -2.36
N VAL A 59 12.62 3.41 -3.06
CA VAL A 59 12.53 2.03 -3.57
C VAL A 59 13.67 1.75 -4.54
N ARG A 60 13.96 2.67 -5.47
CA ARG A 60 15.07 2.55 -6.43
C ARG A 60 16.43 2.56 -5.73
N ALA A 61 16.63 3.43 -4.76
CA ALA A 61 17.86 3.51 -3.97
C ALA A 61 18.12 2.22 -3.18
N LYS A 62 17.06 1.55 -2.69
CA LYS A 62 17.15 0.23 -2.06
C LYS A 62 17.51 -0.88 -3.05
N GLY A 63 17.34 -0.64 -4.35
CA GLY A 63 17.67 -1.57 -5.42
C GLY A 63 16.51 -2.45 -5.88
N ALA A 64 15.29 -2.22 -5.40
CA ALA A 64 14.09 -2.90 -5.89
C ALA A 64 13.60 -2.28 -7.20
N ARG A 65 12.78 -3.02 -7.97
CA ARG A 65 12.18 -2.52 -9.21
C ARG A 65 10.93 -1.73 -8.89
N VAL A 66 10.75 -0.60 -9.56
CA VAL A 66 9.50 0.18 -9.52
C VAL A 66 8.72 -0.07 -10.81
N LYS A 67 7.46 -0.48 -10.68
CA LYS A 67 6.48 -0.48 -11.77
C LYS A 67 5.49 0.65 -11.55
N LEU A 68 5.39 1.55 -12.52
CA LEU A 68 4.45 2.66 -12.47
C LEU A 68 3.11 2.27 -13.09
N PHE A 69 2.03 2.83 -12.56
CA PHE A 69 0.69 2.74 -13.15
C PHE A 69 0.01 4.12 -13.16
N GLY A 70 -0.87 4.34 -14.14
CA GLY A 70 -1.61 5.60 -14.27
C GLY A 70 -2.78 5.69 -13.29
N ASP A 71 -3.81 4.88 -13.51
CA ASP A 71 -5.04 4.83 -12.71
C ASP A 71 -5.42 3.40 -12.35
N GLY A 72 -6.31 3.25 -11.36
CA GLY A 72 -6.83 1.94 -10.93
C GLY A 72 -5.94 1.26 -9.88
N ASP A 73 -5.88 1.85 -8.69
CA ASP A 73 -5.10 1.28 -7.58
C ASP A 73 -5.69 -0.01 -7.02
N VAL A 74 -6.99 -0.27 -7.20
CA VAL A 74 -7.65 -1.54 -6.84
C VAL A 74 -7.01 -2.74 -7.51
N GLY A 75 -6.87 -2.71 -8.85
CA GLY A 75 -6.23 -3.79 -9.59
C GLY A 75 -4.75 -3.90 -9.25
N ALA A 76 -4.07 -2.77 -9.08
CA ALA A 76 -2.65 -2.72 -8.73
C ALA A 76 -2.37 -3.36 -7.35
N SER A 77 -3.19 -3.11 -6.34
CA SER A 77 -3.03 -3.70 -5.02
C SER A 77 -3.36 -5.20 -5.00
N ILE A 78 -4.44 -5.61 -5.68
CA ILE A 78 -4.83 -7.04 -5.78
C ILE A 78 -3.76 -7.85 -6.50
N ALA A 79 -3.08 -7.27 -7.49
CA ALA A 79 -2.02 -7.95 -8.24
C ALA A 79 -0.87 -8.48 -7.36
N THR A 80 -0.68 -7.93 -6.15
CA THR A 80 0.32 -8.40 -5.17
C THR A 80 0.03 -9.82 -4.64
N ALA A 81 -1.23 -10.24 -4.64
CA ALA A 81 -1.68 -11.54 -4.14
C ALA A 81 -1.96 -12.55 -5.26
N LEU A 82 -1.89 -12.14 -6.54
CA LEU A 82 -2.15 -13.03 -7.67
C LEU A 82 -0.86 -13.65 -8.22
N PRO A 83 -0.84 -14.96 -8.49
CA PRO A 83 0.33 -15.62 -9.07
C PRO A 83 0.59 -15.12 -10.50
N GLY A 84 1.87 -14.98 -10.87
CA GLY A 84 2.29 -14.66 -12.23
C GLY A 84 2.21 -13.18 -12.63
N THR A 85 1.73 -12.28 -11.76
CA THR A 85 1.70 -10.82 -12.04
C THR A 85 3.09 -10.19 -12.03
N GLY A 86 4.03 -10.80 -11.29
CA GLY A 86 5.36 -10.26 -11.05
C GLY A 86 5.39 -9.05 -10.11
N ILE A 87 4.29 -8.79 -9.38
CA ILE A 87 4.13 -7.70 -8.42
C ILE A 87 4.23 -8.26 -7.01
N ASP A 88 5.09 -7.68 -6.18
CA ASP A 88 5.37 -8.17 -4.83
C ASP A 88 4.79 -7.27 -3.73
N LEU A 89 4.77 -5.97 -3.98
CA LEU A 89 4.41 -4.94 -3.01
C LEU A 89 3.69 -3.80 -3.73
N PHE A 90 2.58 -3.34 -3.17
CA PHE A 90 1.92 -2.08 -3.56
C PHE A 90 2.14 -1.05 -2.44
N VAL A 91 2.52 0.17 -2.81
CA VAL A 91 2.60 1.31 -1.86
C VAL A 91 2.11 2.58 -2.54
N GLY A 92 1.34 3.39 -1.83
CA GLY A 92 1.01 4.74 -2.25
C GLY A 92 -0.19 5.34 -1.53
N ILE A 93 -0.59 6.50 -2.01
CA ILE A 93 -1.74 7.28 -1.55
C ILE A 93 -2.78 7.33 -2.68
N GLY A 94 -3.98 6.83 -2.39
CA GLY A 94 -5.11 6.76 -3.32
C GLY A 94 -6.44 6.93 -2.60
N GLY A 95 -7.57 6.68 -3.27
CA GLY A 95 -8.89 6.92 -2.68
C GLY A 95 -9.24 5.92 -1.56
N ALA A 96 -9.80 6.41 -0.46
CA ALA A 96 -10.21 5.57 0.66
C ALA A 96 -11.29 4.53 0.28
N PRO A 97 -12.32 4.85 -0.53
CA PRO A 97 -13.31 3.85 -0.96
C PRO A 97 -12.69 2.67 -1.72
N GLU A 98 -11.76 2.94 -2.63
CA GLU A 98 -11.02 1.94 -3.39
C GLU A 98 -10.16 1.08 -2.45
N GLY A 99 -9.58 1.68 -1.41
CA GLY A 99 -8.81 0.96 -0.40
C GLY A 99 -9.64 -0.11 0.32
N VAL A 100 -10.90 0.17 0.62
CA VAL A 100 -11.81 -0.81 1.26
C VAL A 100 -12.09 -1.99 0.31
N ILE A 101 -12.28 -1.74 -0.98
CA ILE A 101 -12.48 -2.79 -2.00
C ILE A 101 -11.23 -3.66 -2.11
N SER A 102 -10.05 -3.03 -2.18
CA SER A 102 -8.75 -3.72 -2.18
C SER A 102 -8.54 -4.59 -0.95
N ALA A 103 -8.84 -4.06 0.24
CA ALA A 103 -8.70 -4.79 1.51
C ALA A 103 -9.63 -6.02 1.55
N ALA A 104 -10.88 -5.88 1.11
CA ALA A 104 -11.81 -7.00 1.02
C ALA A 104 -11.30 -8.10 0.07
N ALA A 105 -10.79 -7.72 -1.10
CA ALA A 105 -10.21 -8.67 -2.05
C ALA A 105 -8.96 -9.36 -1.51
N LEU A 106 -8.02 -8.60 -0.93
CA LEU A 106 -6.79 -9.14 -0.36
C LEU A 106 -7.07 -10.09 0.80
N LYS A 107 -8.05 -9.79 1.65
CA LYS A 107 -8.49 -10.68 2.72
C LYS A 107 -8.97 -12.03 2.19
N CYS A 108 -9.74 -12.05 1.10
CA CYS A 108 -10.18 -13.29 0.44
C CYS A 108 -9.02 -14.06 -0.23
N LEU A 109 -7.96 -13.36 -0.61
CA LEU A 109 -6.76 -13.93 -1.23
C LEU A 109 -5.68 -14.28 -0.20
N GLU A 110 -5.97 -14.18 1.11
CA GLU A 110 -5.02 -14.38 2.21
C GLU A 110 -3.83 -13.41 2.20
N GLY A 111 -3.93 -12.31 1.46
CA GLY A 111 -2.99 -11.20 1.49
C GLY A 111 -3.24 -10.26 2.67
N GLU A 112 -2.39 -9.24 2.78
CA GLU A 112 -2.52 -8.20 3.80
C GLU A 112 -2.56 -6.82 3.13
N MET A 113 -3.40 -5.95 3.68
CA MET A 113 -3.37 -4.52 3.40
C MET A 113 -3.45 -3.76 4.71
N GLN A 114 -2.54 -2.80 4.90
CA GLN A 114 -2.68 -1.80 5.95
C GLN A 114 -2.92 -0.45 5.31
N ALA A 115 -3.65 0.39 6.02
CA ALA A 115 -4.00 1.71 5.52
C ALA A 115 -4.15 2.75 6.62
N ARG A 116 -4.09 4.02 6.23
CA ARG A 116 -4.33 5.16 7.10
C ARG A 116 -5.03 6.25 6.29
N LEU A 117 -6.08 6.86 6.84
CA LEU A 117 -6.72 7.98 6.15
C LEU A 117 -5.77 9.19 6.14
N VAL A 118 -5.83 9.96 5.05
CA VAL A 118 -5.05 11.18 4.86
C VAL A 118 -6.03 12.34 4.63
N PRO A 119 -6.69 12.85 5.69
CA PRO A 119 -7.50 14.06 5.58
C PRO A 119 -6.60 15.23 5.14
N MET A 120 -7.05 15.97 4.14
CA MET A 120 -6.30 17.08 3.53
C MET A 120 -6.66 18.45 4.12
N ASN A 121 -7.74 18.53 4.90
CA ASN A 121 -8.24 19.76 5.52
C ASN A 121 -9.04 19.46 6.80
N GLU A 122 -9.36 20.51 7.56
CA GLU A 122 -10.09 20.40 8.83
C GLU A 122 -11.51 19.84 8.66
N GLU A 123 -12.16 20.10 7.52
CA GLU A 123 -13.50 19.58 7.22
C GLU A 123 -13.48 18.06 7.07
N GLU A 124 -12.49 17.52 6.35
CA GLU A 124 -12.29 16.08 6.22
C GLU A 124 -11.93 15.43 7.56
N GLU A 125 -11.13 16.09 8.39
CA GLU A 125 -10.83 15.62 9.75
C GLU A 125 -12.08 15.57 10.64
N ALA A 126 -12.89 16.63 10.63
CA ALA A 126 -14.14 16.69 11.36
C ALA A 126 -15.10 15.58 10.90
N ARG A 127 -15.23 15.38 9.59
CA ARG A 127 -16.06 14.33 9.01
C ARG A 127 -15.61 12.92 9.44
N CYS A 128 -14.29 12.67 9.55
CA CYS A 128 -13.80 11.40 10.11
C CYS A 128 -14.29 11.17 11.55
N ARG A 129 -14.22 12.20 12.40
CA ARG A 129 -14.65 12.11 13.80
C ARG A 129 -16.17 11.93 13.91
N GLU A 130 -16.95 12.65 13.11
CA GLU A 130 -18.41 12.51 13.03
C GLU A 130 -18.83 11.09 12.61
N MET A 131 -18.03 10.44 11.74
CA MET A 131 -18.24 9.05 11.33
C MET A 131 -17.77 8.01 12.36
N GLY A 132 -17.34 8.45 13.55
CA GLY A 132 -16.95 7.58 14.67
C GLY A 132 -15.48 7.22 14.73
N LEU A 133 -14.62 7.92 13.98
CA LEU A 133 -13.19 7.66 13.96
C LEU A 133 -12.45 8.75 14.78
N GLU A 134 -12.21 8.47 16.07
CA GLU A 134 -11.65 9.44 17.03
C GLU A 134 -10.29 10.01 16.61
N ASP A 135 -9.39 9.13 16.14
CA ASP A 135 -8.12 9.50 15.53
C ASP A 135 -8.16 9.22 14.01
N PRO A 136 -8.34 10.25 13.15
CA PRO A 136 -8.30 10.16 11.69
C PRO A 136 -7.04 9.49 11.13
N ARG A 137 -5.93 9.51 11.86
CA ARG A 137 -4.63 9.02 11.41
C ARG A 137 -4.25 7.67 12.05
N GLN A 138 -5.18 7.00 12.71
CA GLN A 138 -4.94 5.65 13.22
C GLN A 138 -4.71 4.66 12.08
N LEU A 139 -3.96 3.60 12.38
CA LEU A 139 -3.74 2.49 11.44
C LEU A 139 -5.03 1.65 11.31
N LEU A 140 -5.37 1.30 10.08
CA LEU A 140 -6.49 0.45 9.71
C LEU A 140 -5.94 -0.90 9.21
N MET A 141 -6.41 -1.99 9.80
CA MET A 141 -5.97 -3.37 9.53
C MET A 141 -7.17 -4.30 9.29
#